data_AF-A0A496XPT7-F1
#
_entry.id   AF-A0A496XPT7-F1
#
_cell.length_a   1.000
_cell.length_b   1.000
_cell.length_c   1.000
_cell.angle_alpha   90.00
_cell.angle_beta   90.00
_cell.angle_gamma   90.00
#
_symmetry.space_group_name_H-M   'P 1'
#
loop_
_entity.id
_entity.type
_entity.pdbx_description
1 polymer ?
#
loop_
_entity_poly.entity_id
_entity_poly.type
_entity_poly.pdbx_seq_one_letter_code
_entity_poly.pdbx_strand_id
1 'polypeptide(L)'
;MASGKVHDIINLIVGGFLSGVVFISLNSFLGGIFFLLGWLFATFIFGPDTDLMPKKRAGIFRIFLYPYSWIFKHRGASHHILFGTLTRVIYLIVMGGLLVSIINSFFYPELSLANYGKALISFFWNYNLDLPLYKGLTWFYIGVFLADASHVFVDHFSTYLKRSS
;
A
#
# COMPACT_ATOMS: atom_id res chain seq x y z
N MET A 1 -3.45 7.12 22.89
CA MET A 1 -3.12 7.50 21.49
C MET A 1 -4.32 8.22 20.88
N ALA A 2 -4.17 9.01 19.80
CA ALA A 2 -5.39 9.39 19.07
C ALA A 2 -6.05 8.10 18.59
N SER A 3 -7.38 8.00 18.71
CA SER A 3 -8.10 6.80 18.28
C SER A 3 -7.75 6.51 16.82
N GLY A 4 -7.54 5.24 16.43
CA GLY A 4 -7.24 4.88 15.04
C GLY A 4 -8.25 5.46 14.03
N LYS A 5 -9.47 5.75 14.48
CA LYS A 5 -10.50 6.48 13.73
C LYS A 5 -10.10 7.91 13.36
N VAL A 6 -9.42 8.64 14.25
CA VAL A 6 -8.95 10.02 14.01
C VAL A 6 -7.86 10.03 12.94
N HIS A 7 -6.92 9.09 13.01
CA HIS A 7 -5.90 8.92 11.97
C HIS A 7 -6.54 8.63 10.62
N ASP A 8 -7.51 7.72 10.57
CA ASP A 8 -8.22 7.39 9.32
C ASP A 8 -8.98 8.61 8.76
N ILE A 9 -9.67 9.39 9.61
CA ILE A 9 -10.40 10.59 9.17
C ILE A 9 -9.44 11.63 8.58
N ILE A 10 -8.34 11.93 9.27
CA ILE A 10 -7.34 12.87 8.78
C ILE A 10 -6.77 12.36 7.44
N ASN A 11 -6.46 11.07 7.35
CA ASN A 11 -5.94 10.49 6.11
C ASN A 11 -6.95 10.60 4.96
N LEU A 12 -8.25 10.43 5.22
CA LEU A 12 -9.29 10.60 4.20
C LEU A 12 -9.45 12.05 3.74
N ILE A 13 -9.37 13.01 4.66
CA ILE A 13 -9.45 14.44 4.31
C ILE A 13 -8.25 14.82 3.43
N VAL A 14 -7.04 14.44 3.86
CA VAL A 14 -5.80 14.71 3.11
C VAL A 14 -5.83 14.01 1.76
N GLY A 15 -6.24 12.75 1.71
CA GLY A 15 -6.36 11.98 0.47
C GLY A 15 -7.38 12.55 -0.51
N GLY A 16 -8.55 12.97 0.00
CA GLY A 16 -9.57 13.65 -0.79
C GLY A 16 -9.02 14.92 -1.44
N PHE A 17 -8.36 15.77 -0.65
CA PHE A 17 -7.74 16.99 -1.15
C PHE A 17 -6.65 16.71 -2.21
N LEU A 18 -5.69 15.84 -1.90
CA LEU A 18 -4.58 15.52 -2.82
C LEU A 18 -5.07 14.83 -4.10
N SER A 19 -6.07 13.96 -4.00
CA SER A 19 -6.66 13.33 -5.20
C SER A 19 -7.31 14.38 -6.10
N GLY A 20 -8.03 15.35 -5.53
CA GLY A 20 -8.59 16.49 -6.27
C GLY A 20 -7.50 17.31 -6.97
N VAL A 21 -6.37 17.57 -6.30
CA VAL A 21 -5.20 18.24 -6.89
C VAL A 21 -4.66 17.46 -8.10
N VAL A 22 -4.52 16.13 -7.98
CA VAL A 22 -4.07 15.27 -9.09
C VAL A 22 -5.04 15.31 -10.26
N PHE A 23 -6.35 15.23 -10.02
CA PHE A 23 -7.37 15.31 -11.08
C PHE A 23 -7.33 16.64 -11.83
N ILE A 24 -7.26 17.76 -11.11
CA ILE A 24 -7.36 19.10 -11.68
C ILE A 24 -6.03 19.52 -12.33
N SER A 25 -4.93 19.37 -11.60
CA SER A 25 -3.64 19.97 -11.99
C SER A 25 -2.92 19.18 -13.07
N LEU A 26 -3.11 17.85 -13.10
CA LEU A 26 -2.40 16.98 -14.04
C LEU A 26 -3.27 16.56 -15.23
N ASN A 27 -4.53 17.01 -15.26
CA ASN A 27 -5.54 16.70 -16.28
C ASN A 27 -5.54 15.21 -16.66
N SER A 28 -5.33 14.33 -15.68
CA SER A 28 -5.17 12.90 -15.88
C SER A 28 -6.21 12.15 -15.07
N PHE A 29 -7.33 11.84 -15.73
CA PHE A 29 -8.42 11.08 -15.11
C PHE A 29 -7.94 9.72 -14.60
N LEU A 30 -7.18 8.98 -15.43
CA LEU A 30 -6.58 7.71 -15.03
C LEU A 30 -5.62 7.89 -13.84
N GLY A 31 -4.73 8.88 -13.89
CA GLY A 31 -3.79 9.14 -12.79
C GLY A 31 -4.51 9.44 -11.46
N GLY A 32 -5.53 10.30 -11.50
CA GLY A 32 -6.33 10.64 -10.32
C GLY A 32 -7.08 9.44 -9.73
N ILE A 33 -7.69 8.60 -10.58
CA ILE A 33 -8.38 7.39 -10.11
C ILE A 33 -7.42 6.43 -9.45
N PHE A 34 -6.31 6.09 -10.11
CA PHE A 34 -5.35 5.15 -9.55
C PHE A 34 -4.70 5.69 -8.28
N PHE A 35 -4.41 6.98 -8.23
CA PHE A 35 -3.93 7.65 -7.02
C PHE A 35 -4.92 7.52 -5.86
N LEU A 36 -6.19 7.85 -6.09
CA LEU A 36 -7.25 7.73 -5.08
C LEU A 36 -7.41 6.28 -4.62
N LEU A 37 -7.42 5.33 -5.55
CA LEU A 37 -7.51 3.90 -5.23
C LEU A 37 -6.32 3.45 -4.36
N GLY A 38 -5.10 3.88 -4.70
CA GLY A 38 -3.90 3.61 -3.90
C GLY A 38 -4.01 4.17 -2.50
N TRP A 39 -4.48 5.42 -2.38
CA TRP A 39 -4.66 6.09 -1.10
C TRP A 39 -5.67 5.35 -0.20
N LEU A 40 -6.83 5.01 -0.75
CA LEU A 40 -7.88 4.29 -0.02
C LEU A 40 -7.43 2.88 0.34
N PHE A 41 -6.70 2.21 -0.57
CA PHE A 41 -6.14 0.88 -0.32
C PHE A 41 -5.18 0.90 0.87
N ALA A 42 -4.25 1.84 0.92
CA ALA A 42 -3.36 2.03 2.06
C ALA A 42 -4.13 2.38 3.34
N THR A 43 -5.06 3.33 3.28
CA THR A 43 -5.82 3.78 4.45
C THR A 43 -6.64 2.64 5.08
N PHE A 44 -7.32 1.83 4.27
CA PHE A 44 -8.27 0.85 4.78
C PHE A 44 -7.70 -0.56 4.94
N ILE A 45 -6.84 -1.00 4.02
CA ILE A 45 -6.41 -2.38 3.88
C ILE A 45 -4.94 -2.54 4.30
N PHE A 46 -4.07 -1.65 3.84
CA PHE A 46 -2.63 -1.89 3.82
C PHE A 46 -1.79 -0.81 4.49
N GLY A 47 -2.32 -0.21 5.57
CA GLY A 47 -1.70 0.91 6.26
C GLY A 47 -0.58 0.49 7.23
N PRO A 48 0.07 1.47 7.89
CA PRO A 48 1.18 1.24 8.82
C PRO A 48 0.83 0.24 9.93
N ASP A 49 -0.36 0.36 10.52
CA ASP A 49 -0.85 -0.50 11.61
C ASP A 49 -1.08 -1.98 11.24
N THR A 50 -0.88 -2.36 9.97
CA THR A 50 -1.00 -3.76 9.54
C THR A 50 0.02 -4.66 10.23
N ASP A 51 1.12 -4.10 10.73
CA ASP A 51 2.14 -4.79 11.52
C ASP A 51 1.67 -5.18 12.94
N LEU A 52 0.68 -4.50 13.52
CA LEU A 52 0.09 -4.88 14.81
C LEU A 52 -0.87 -6.06 14.66
N MET A 53 -1.91 -5.84 13.86
CA MET A 53 -2.91 -6.84 13.55
C MET A 53 -3.77 -6.33 12.38
N PRO A 54 -4.04 -7.16 11.36
CA PRO A 54 -4.89 -6.74 10.25
C PRO A 54 -6.29 -6.33 10.72
N LYS A 55 -6.71 -5.10 10.38
CA LYS A 55 -8.02 -4.53 10.77
C LYS A 55 -9.17 -5.38 10.23
N LYS A 56 -10.25 -5.56 11.00
CA LYS A 56 -11.45 -6.34 10.59
C LYS A 56 -12.00 -5.93 9.21
N ARG A 57 -11.90 -4.64 8.88
CA ARG A 57 -12.34 -4.06 7.60
C ARG A 57 -11.58 -4.54 6.36
N ALA A 58 -10.41 -5.14 6.51
CA ALA A 58 -9.69 -5.73 5.38
C ALA A 58 -10.32 -7.07 4.91
N GLY A 59 -11.36 -7.57 5.62
CA GLY A 59 -12.15 -8.72 5.17
C GLY A 59 -11.29 -9.97 4.96
N ILE A 60 -11.45 -10.61 3.81
CA ILE A 60 -10.72 -11.84 3.45
C ILE A 60 -9.21 -11.60 3.28
N PHE A 61 -8.81 -10.37 2.91
CA PHE A 61 -7.39 -10.02 2.77
C PHE A 61 -6.63 -10.14 4.08
N ARG A 62 -7.30 -10.10 5.24
CA ARG A 62 -6.66 -10.28 6.55
C ARG A 62 -5.84 -11.56 6.65
N ILE A 63 -6.30 -12.65 6.04
CA ILE A 63 -5.59 -13.94 6.04
C ILE A 63 -4.20 -13.77 5.42
N PHE A 64 -4.13 -13.06 4.29
CA PHE A 64 -2.87 -12.74 3.62
C PHE A 64 -2.03 -11.71 4.36
N LEU A 65 -2.63 -10.90 5.24
CA LEU A 65 -1.92 -9.85 5.99
C LEU A 65 -1.42 -10.33 7.35
N TYR A 66 -1.96 -11.41 7.91
CA TYR A 66 -1.54 -11.93 9.21
C TYR A 66 -0.04 -12.26 9.29
N PRO A 67 0.57 -12.96 8.30
CA PRO A 67 1.99 -13.26 8.37
C PRO A 67 2.87 -12.00 8.42
N TYR A 68 2.44 -10.90 7.79
CA TYR A 68 3.14 -9.61 7.88
C TYR A 68 3.29 -9.12 9.32
N SER A 69 2.21 -9.23 10.12
CA SER A 69 2.22 -8.83 11.54
C SER A 69 3.11 -9.72 12.43
N TRP A 70 3.45 -10.93 11.97
CA TRP A 70 4.38 -11.81 12.69
C TRP A 70 5.84 -11.52 12.33
N ILE A 71 6.10 -11.10 11.10
CA ILE A 71 7.45 -10.85 10.58
C ILE A 71 7.95 -9.46 11.01
N PHE A 72 7.09 -8.44 10.96
CA PHE A 72 7.48 -7.05 11.25
C PHE A 72 6.95 -6.60 12.61
N LYS A 73 7.86 -6.12 13.46
CA LYS A 73 7.49 -5.53 14.76
C LYS A 73 6.88 -4.15 14.55
N HIS A 74 5.79 -3.89 15.26
CA HIS A 74 5.18 -2.56 15.30
C HIS A 74 6.18 -1.48 15.74
N ARG A 75 6.21 -0.35 15.01
CA ARG A 75 7.18 0.76 15.18
C ARG A 75 8.64 0.41 14.87
N GLY A 76 8.89 -0.69 14.16
CA GLY A 76 10.19 -1.03 13.57
C GLY A 76 10.36 -0.50 12.14
N ALA A 77 11.05 -1.26 11.28
CA ALA A 77 11.27 -0.91 9.87
C ALA A 77 9.98 -0.63 9.08
N SER A 78 8.87 -1.28 9.46
CA SER A 78 7.52 -1.14 8.85
C SER A 78 6.84 0.21 9.09
N HIS A 79 7.30 0.98 10.08
CA HIS A 79 6.73 2.27 10.49
C HIS A 79 7.58 3.47 10.05
N HIS A 80 8.69 3.22 9.35
CA HIS A 80 9.45 4.26 8.69
C HIS A 80 8.72 4.74 7.43
N ILE A 81 8.72 6.06 7.19
CA ILE A 81 8.03 6.68 6.04
C ILE A 81 8.47 6.07 4.71
N LEU A 82 9.77 5.84 4.53
CA LEU A 82 10.32 5.29 3.29
C LEU A 82 10.28 3.76 3.26
N PHE A 83 10.77 3.12 4.32
CA PHE A 83 10.93 1.66 4.32
C PHE A 83 9.63 0.92 4.57
N GLY A 84 8.65 1.52 5.25
CA GLY A 84 7.39 0.87 5.60
C GLY A 84 6.56 0.48 4.39
N THR A 85 6.39 1.40 3.43
CA THR A 85 5.68 1.09 2.17
C THR A 85 6.48 0.09 1.33
N LEU A 86 7.82 0.17 1.32
CA LEU A 86 8.67 -0.74 0.57
C LEU A 86 8.59 -2.19 1.11
N THR A 87 8.68 -2.39 2.42
CA THR A 87 8.55 -3.73 3.04
C THR A 87 7.19 -4.34 2.74
N ARG A 88 6.14 -3.52 2.78
CA ARG A 88 4.76 -3.87 2.42
C ARG A 88 4.63 -4.30 0.95
N VAL A 89 5.22 -3.55 0.01
CA VAL A 89 5.20 -3.92 -1.42
C VAL A 89 5.97 -5.22 -1.68
N ILE A 90 7.16 -5.37 -1.09
CA ILE A 90 7.96 -6.60 -1.20
C ILE A 90 7.16 -7.80 -0.66
N TYR A 91 6.49 -7.62 0.48
CA TYR A 91 5.63 -8.65 1.05
C TYR A 91 4.51 -9.08 0.10
N LEU A 92 3.83 -8.14 -0.56
CA LEU A 92 2.80 -8.47 -1.55
C LEU A 92 3.35 -9.22 -2.76
N ILE A 93 4.56 -8.87 -3.22
CA ILE A 93 5.23 -9.58 -4.31
C ILE A 93 5.51 -11.04 -3.90
N VAL A 94 6.06 -11.25 -2.71
CA VAL A 94 6.34 -12.61 -2.20
C VAL A 94 5.04 -13.41 -2.02
N MET A 95 4.02 -12.82 -1.40
CA MET A 95 2.72 -13.47 -1.23
C MET A 95 2.03 -13.76 -2.56
N GLY A 96 2.19 -12.89 -3.56
CA GLY A 96 1.72 -13.11 -4.93
C GLY A 96 2.39 -14.32 -5.56
N GLY A 97 3.70 -14.48 -5.41
CA GLY A 97 4.44 -15.66 -5.87
C GLY A 97 3.96 -16.95 -5.17
N LEU A 98 3.71 -16.91 -3.86
CA LEU A 98 3.16 -18.05 -3.13
C LEU A 98 1.76 -18.43 -3.62
N LEU A 99 0.89 -17.44 -3.84
CA LEU A 99 -0.44 -17.66 -4.41
C LEU A 99 -0.38 -18.28 -5.81
N VAL A 100 0.50 -17.77 -6.67
CA VAL A 100 0.77 -18.35 -7.98
C VAL A 100 1.19 -19.81 -7.85
N SER A 101 2.13 -20.11 -6.95
CA SER A 101 2.59 -21.49 -6.74
C SER A 101 1.48 -22.42 -6.27
N ILE A 102 0.58 -21.95 -5.40
CA ILE A 102 -0.59 -22.74 -4.95
C ILE A 102 -1.54 -22.97 -6.13
N ILE A 103 -1.91 -21.92 -6.85
CA ILE A 103 -2.83 -22.01 -7.99
C ILE A 103 -2.28 -22.94 -9.08
N ASN A 104 -0.98 -22.87 -9.34
CA ASN A 104 -0.28 -23.72 -10.29
C ASN A 104 -0.43 -25.20 -9.95
N SER A 105 -0.28 -25.55 -8.67
CA SER A 105 -0.36 -26.93 -8.19
C SER A 105 -1.78 -27.52 -8.25
N PHE A 106 -2.82 -26.69 -8.20
CA PHE A 106 -4.20 -27.17 -8.06
C PHE A 106 -5.12 -26.90 -9.26
N PHE A 107 -4.89 -25.83 -10.01
CA PHE A 107 -5.87 -25.35 -11.00
C PHE A 107 -5.28 -25.12 -12.40
N TYR A 108 -4.09 -24.53 -12.49
CA TYR A 108 -3.52 -24.11 -13.77
C TYR A 108 -2.00 -24.39 -13.82
N PRO A 109 -1.57 -25.61 -14.18
CA PRO A 109 -0.16 -26.03 -14.14
C PRO A 109 0.78 -25.28 -15.10
N GLU A 110 0.24 -24.41 -15.96
CA GLU A 110 1.02 -23.51 -16.83
C GLU A 110 1.45 -22.21 -16.13
N LEU A 111 0.85 -21.90 -14.97
CA LEU A 111 1.06 -20.67 -14.21
C LEU A 111 2.29 -20.84 -13.28
N SER A 112 3.47 -21.01 -13.88
CA SER A 112 4.69 -21.28 -13.12
C SER A 112 5.21 -20.07 -12.32
N LEU A 113 5.85 -20.36 -11.18
CA LEU A 113 6.58 -19.34 -10.39
C LEU A 113 7.68 -18.67 -11.22
N ALA A 114 8.29 -19.40 -12.16
CA ALA A 114 9.27 -18.85 -13.10
C ALA A 114 8.66 -17.79 -14.03
N ASN A 115 7.43 -18.00 -14.52
CA ASN A 115 6.72 -17.03 -15.35
C ASN A 115 6.33 -15.79 -14.54
N TYR A 116 5.92 -15.95 -13.28
CA TYR A 116 5.69 -14.83 -12.37
C TYR A 116 6.95 -13.97 -12.17
N GLY A 117 8.08 -14.60 -11.86
CA GLY A 117 9.36 -13.90 -11.71
C GLY A 117 9.81 -13.19 -13.00
N LYS A 118 9.69 -13.85 -14.16
CA LYS A 118 9.98 -13.24 -15.46
C LYS A 118 9.08 -12.05 -15.75
N ALA A 119 7.78 -12.14 -15.42
CA ALA A 119 6.84 -11.04 -15.60
C ALA A 119 7.22 -9.83 -14.74
N LEU A 120 7.62 -10.04 -13.48
CA LEU A 120 8.11 -8.97 -12.61
C LEU A 120 9.37 -8.31 -13.16
N ILE A 121 10.37 -9.09 -13.57
CA ILE A 121 11.62 -8.56 -14.14
C ILE A 121 11.31 -7.79 -15.43
N SER A 122 10.48 -8.35 -16.31
CA SER A 122 10.05 -7.69 -17.55
C SER A 122 9.31 -6.38 -17.29
N PHE A 123 8.46 -6.33 -16.26
CA PHE A 123 7.77 -5.12 -15.85
C PHE A 123 8.75 -4.00 -15.48
N PHE A 124 9.79 -4.31 -14.68
CA PHE A 124 10.78 -3.30 -14.32
C PHE A 124 11.72 -2.93 -15.47
N TRP A 125 12.11 -3.90 -16.30
CA TRP A 125 13.02 -3.67 -17.43
C TRP A 125 12.37 -2.87 -18.56
N ASN A 126 11.10 -3.12 -18.83
CA ASN A 126 10.32 -2.48 -19.90
C ASN A 126 9.40 -1.38 -19.37
N TYR A 127 9.76 -0.79 -18.22
CA TYR A 127 8.95 0.22 -17.57
C TYR A 127 8.80 1.46 -18.47
N ASN A 128 7.56 1.77 -18.85
CA ASN A 128 7.26 2.89 -19.73
C ASN A 128 6.02 3.66 -19.25
N LEU A 129 6.22 4.91 -18.84
CA LEU A 129 5.17 5.80 -18.33
C LEU A 129 4.13 6.25 -19.38
N ASP A 130 4.42 6.08 -20.68
CA ASP A 130 3.47 6.39 -21.75
C ASP A 130 2.36 5.35 -21.83
N LEU A 131 2.63 4.12 -21.37
CA LEU A 131 1.67 3.05 -21.37
C LEU A 131 0.70 3.20 -20.16
N PRO A 132 -0.63 3.13 -20.39
CA PRO A 132 -1.63 3.38 -19.35
C PRO A 132 -1.48 2.51 -18.09
N LEU A 133 -1.07 1.26 -18.26
CA LEU A 133 -0.88 0.31 -17.16
C LEU A 133 0.22 0.78 -16.19
N TYR A 134 1.41 1.09 -16.71
CA TYR A 134 2.53 1.55 -15.90
C TYR A 134 2.23 2.89 -15.26
N LYS A 135 1.62 3.81 -16.00
CA LYS A 135 1.17 5.10 -15.47
C LYS A 135 0.19 4.92 -14.31
N GLY A 136 -0.83 4.09 -14.47
CA GLY A 136 -1.81 3.77 -13.43
C GLY A 136 -1.15 3.17 -12.19
N LEU A 137 -0.31 2.15 -12.35
CA LEU A 137 0.41 1.52 -11.23
C LEU A 137 1.34 2.48 -10.49
N THR A 138 1.96 3.41 -11.21
CA THR A 138 2.81 4.45 -10.61
C THR A 138 1.99 5.39 -9.75
N TRP A 139 0.86 5.90 -10.27
CA TRP A 139 -0.05 6.74 -9.49
C TRP A 139 -0.64 6.02 -8.29
N PHE A 140 -0.98 4.75 -8.45
CA PHE A 140 -1.42 3.89 -7.35
C PHE A 140 -0.34 3.79 -6.26
N TYR A 141 0.90 3.50 -6.64
CA TYR A 141 2.02 3.43 -5.69
C TYR A 141 2.26 4.77 -4.97
N ILE A 142 2.23 5.89 -5.69
CA ILE A 142 2.36 7.23 -5.10
C ILE A 142 1.22 7.48 -4.10
N GLY A 143 -0.01 7.09 -4.44
CA GLY A 143 -1.17 7.19 -3.54
C GLY A 143 -0.98 6.38 -2.25
N VAL A 144 -0.49 5.13 -2.37
CA VAL A 144 -0.18 4.27 -1.21
C VAL A 144 0.90 4.92 -0.35
N PHE A 145 1.99 5.37 -0.97
CA PHE A 145 3.13 5.96 -0.26
C PHE A 145 2.74 7.23 0.50
N LEU A 146 2.01 8.15 -0.13
CA LEU A 146 1.61 9.39 0.52
C LEU A 146 0.58 9.17 1.63
N ALA A 147 -0.32 8.19 1.50
CA ALA A 147 -1.25 7.81 2.56
C ALA A 147 -0.51 7.26 3.79
N ASP A 148 0.53 6.45 3.58
CA ASP A 148 1.38 5.94 4.66
C ASP A 148 2.18 7.07 5.33
N ALA A 149 2.77 7.96 4.52
CA ALA A 149 3.52 9.12 5.01
C ALA A 149 2.63 10.04 5.84
N SER A 150 1.40 10.32 5.39
CA SER A 150 0.43 11.12 6.13
C SER A 150 0.07 10.48 7.48
N HIS A 151 -0.18 9.17 7.48
CA HIS A 151 -0.47 8.44 8.72
C HIS A 151 0.69 8.53 9.73
N VAL A 152 1.92 8.26 9.28
CA VAL A 152 3.12 8.30 10.14
C VAL A 152 3.36 9.73 10.65
N PHE A 153 3.16 10.75 9.80
CA PHE A 153 3.30 12.15 10.19
C PHE A 153 2.32 12.52 11.31
N VAL A 154 1.04 12.13 11.19
CA VAL A 154 0.03 12.39 12.22
C VAL A 154 0.36 11.65 13.53
N ASP A 155 0.91 10.43 13.47
CA ASP A 155 1.35 9.69 14.67
C ASP A 155 2.49 10.42 15.40
N HIS A 156 3.49 10.92 14.67
CA HIS A 156 4.58 11.70 15.24
C HIS A 156 4.10 13.03 15.82
N PHE A 157 3.26 13.77 15.08
CA PHE A 157 2.73 15.07 15.51
C PHE A 157 1.86 14.93 16.76
N SER A 158 0.98 13.94 16.82
CA SER A 158 0.12 13.69 17.99
C SER A 158 0.92 13.27 19.22
N THR A 159 2.06 12.59 19.03
CA THR A 159 2.97 12.21 20.11
C THR A 159 3.75 13.42 20.63
N TYR A 160 4.17 14.31 19.73
CA TYR A 160 4.86 15.55 20.09
C TYR A 160 3.96 16.47 20.94
N LEU A 161 2.72 16.71 20.49
CA LEU A 161 1.77 17.57 21.21
C LEU A 161 1.48 17.12 22.64
N LYS A 162 1.47 15.80 22.88
CA LYS A 162 1.25 15.22 24.23
C LYS A 162 2.45 15.32 25.15
N ARG A 163 3.65 15.54 24.62
CA ARG A 163 4.86 15.76 25.42
C ARG A 163 5.03 17.22 25.81
N SER A 164 4.39 18.14 25.09
CA SER A 164 4.43 19.59 25.35
C SER A 164 3.29 20.11 26.24
N SER A 165 2.33 19.26 26.59
CA SER A 165 1.20 19.54 27.51
C SER A 165 1.44 18.91 28.86
#